data_AF-A0A354IYV4-F1
#
_entry.id   AF-A0A354IYV4-F1
#
_cell.length_a   1.000
_cell.length_b   1.000
_cell.length_c   1.000
_cell.angle_alpha   90.00
_cell.angle_beta   90.00
_cell.angle_gamma   90.00
#
_symmetry.space_group_name_H-M   'P 1'
#
loop_
_entity.id
_entity.type
_entity.pdbx_description
1 polymer ?
#
loop_
_entity_poly.entity_id
_entity_poly.type
_entity_poly.pdbx_seq_one_letter_code
_entity_poly.pdbx_strand_id
1 'polypeptide(L)' 'MNEMDEKNEKSRAGNLVDTLRSRFGIKSDAALARELDVQPPVISKLRSGRFPLGASLILRIHEHLGMPVKEIRALVA' A
#
# COMPACT_ATOMS: atom_id res chain seq x y z
N MET A 1 -8.58 -2.87 28.77
CA MET A 1 -7.60 -2.14 27.93
C MET A 1 -7.32 -3.06 26.74
N ASN A 2 -7.63 -2.59 25.53
CA ASN A 2 -8.18 -3.39 24.43
C ASN A 2 -7.28 -4.52 23.90
N GLU A 3 -7.90 -5.67 23.63
CA GLU A 3 -7.36 -6.89 22.99
C GLU A 3 -7.04 -6.74 21.49
N MET A 4 -6.52 -5.59 21.04
CA MET A 4 -6.36 -5.30 19.60
C MET A 4 -4.92 -5.26 19.07
N ASP A 5 -3.92 -5.51 19.92
CA ASP A 5 -2.49 -5.38 19.55
C ASP A 5 -1.80 -6.67 19.07
N GLU A 6 -2.53 -7.75 18.75
CA GLU A 6 -1.89 -9.07 18.51
C GLU A 6 -1.91 -9.59 17.05
N LYS A 7 -2.26 -8.78 16.05
CA LYS A 7 -2.18 -9.23 14.64
C LYS A 7 -1.57 -8.19 13.72
N ASN A 8 -0.24 -8.10 13.69
CA ASN A 8 0.43 -8.05 12.39
C ASN A 8 1.95 -8.21 12.41
N GLU A 9 2.41 -9.45 12.25
CA GLU A 9 3.66 -9.73 11.55
C GLU A 9 3.43 -9.62 10.02
N LYS A 10 2.77 -8.55 9.54
CA LYS A 10 2.65 -8.29 8.09
C LYS A 10 3.94 -7.64 7.62
N SER A 11 4.38 -8.06 6.44
CA SER A 11 5.41 -7.35 5.69
C SER A 11 5.08 -5.84 5.62
N ARG A 12 6.11 -5.00 5.69
CA ARG A 12 5.99 -3.52 5.65
C ARG A 12 5.21 -3.04 4.43
N ALA A 13 5.28 -3.78 3.32
CA ALA A 13 4.49 -3.54 2.11
C ALA A 13 2.99 -3.84 2.27
N GLY A 14 2.61 -4.82 3.08
CA GLY A 14 1.23 -5.06 3.48
C GLY A 14 0.65 -3.87 4.26
N ASN A 15 1.46 -3.25 5.12
CA ASN A 15 1.06 -2.06 5.88
C ASN A 15 0.81 -0.86 4.96
N LEU A 16 1.66 -0.62 3.96
CA LEU A 16 1.41 0.43 2.96
C LEU A 16 0.06 0.26 2.26
N VAL A 17 -0.25 -0.92 1.71
CA VAL A 17 -1.51 -1.16 0.98
C VAL A 17 -2.71 -0.93 1.90
N ASP A 18 -2.63 -1.37 3.15
CA ASP A 18 -3.71 -1.22 4.11
C ASP A 18 -3.88 0.26 4.54
N THR A 19 -2.78 0.99 4.72
CA THR A 19 -2.78 2.45 4.96
C THR A 19 -3.43 3.20 3.80
N LEU A 20 -3.04 2.90 2.55
CA LEU A 20 -3.64 3.54 1.37
C LEU A 20 -5.14 3.25 1.29
N ARG A 21 -5.55 1.99 1.51
CA ARG A 21 -6.98 1.63 1.49
C ARG A 21 -7.78 2.35 2.56
N SER A 22 -7.26 2.42 3.79
CA SER A 22 -7.91 3.09 4.90
C SER A 22 -8.02 4.61 4.67
N ARG A 23 -6.90 5.25 4.30
CA ARG A 23 -6.82 6.71 4.15
C ARG A 23 -7.65 7.26 2.98
N PHE A 24 -7.73 6.51 1.88
CA PHE A 24 -8.43 6.94 0.67
C PHE A 24 -9.78 6.24 0.48
N GLY A 25 -10.25 5.46 1.46
CA GLY A 25 -11.55 4.78 1.39
C GLY A 25 -11.65 3.70 0.31
N ILE A 26 -10.53 3.10 -0.08
CA ILE A 26 -10.47 2.14 -1.19
C ILE A 26 -10.84 0.74 -0.72
N LYS A 27 -11.96 0.25 -1.25
CA LYS A 27 -12.62 -0.97 -0.74
C LYS A 27 -11.87 -2.27 -1.01
N SER A 28 -11.01 -2.33 -2.03
CA SER A 28 -10.30 -3.57 -2.39
C SER A 28 -8.96 -3.30 -3.09
N ASP A 29 -8.09 -4.32 -3.13
CA ASP A 29 -6.80 -4.24 -3.83
C ASP A 29 -6.96 -4.01 -5.33
N ALA A 30 -8.01 -4.58 -5.93
CA ALA A 30 -8.35 -4.35 -7.32
C ALA A 30 -8.82 -2.91 -7.56
N ALA A 31 -9.52 -2.29 -6.60
CA ALA A 31 -9.86 -0.87 -6.68
C ALA A 31 -8.61 0.01 -6.54
N LEU A 32 -7.71 -0.32 -5.61
CA LEU A 32 -6.42 0.37 -5.47
C LEU A 32 -5.56 0.25 -6.73
N ALA A 33 -5.55 -0.93 -7.35
CA ALA A 33 -4.82 -1.15 -8.59
C ALA A 33 -5.33 -0.24 -9.72
N ARG A 34 -6.66 -0.10 -9.86
CA ARG A 34 -7.26 0.82 -10.83
C ARG A 34 -6.92 2.28 -10.53
N GLU A 35 -6.97 2.67 -9.25
CA GLU A 35 -6.63 4.03 -8.82
C GLU A 35 -5.18 4.39 -9.15
N LEU A 36 -4.24 3.44 -8.99
CA LEU A 36 -2.82 3.62 -9.29
C LEU A 36 -2.45 3.33 -10.75
N ASP A 37 -3.42 3.01 -11.60
CA ASP A 37 -3.22 2.60 -13.00
C ASP A 37 -2.23 1.42 -13.15
N VAL A 38 -2.37 0.41 -12.28
CA VAL A 38 -1.58 -0.82 -12.32
C VAL A 38 -2.46 -2.06 -12.40
N GLN A 39 -1.85 -3.18 -12.79
CA GLN A 39 -2.54 -4.46 -12.82
C GLN A 39 -2.80 -4.99 -11.40
N PRO A 40 -3.98 -5.56 -11.09
CA PRO A 40 -4.31 -6.11 -9.77
C PRO A 40 -3.25 -7.07 -9.16
N PRO A 41 -2.56 -7.93 -9.95
CA PRO A 41 -1.50 -8.77 -9.43
C PRO A 41 -0.32 -7.99 -8.82
N VAL A 42 -0.06 -6.74 -9.23
CA VAL A 42 1.00 -5.91 -8.65
C VAL A 42 0.69 -5.60 -7.19
N ILE A 43 -0.53 -5.18 -6.88
CA ILE A 43 -0.98 -4.89 -5.51
C ILE A 43 -1.03 -6.16 -4.66
N SER A 44 -1.51 -7.27 -5.23
CA SER A 44 -1.54 -8.56 -4.53
C SER A 44 -0.13 -9.06 -4.15
N LYS A 45 0.83 -8.96 -5.08
CA LYS A 45 2.23 -9.32 -4.82
C LYS A 45 2.92 -8.36 -3.84
N LEU A 46 2.59 -7.08 -3.89
CA LEU A 46 3.05 -6.09 -2.93
C LEU A 46 2.55 -6.40 -1.51
N ARG A 47 1.25 -6.67 -1.34
CA ARG A 47 0.66 -7.02 -0.04
C ARG A 47 1.25 -8.29 0.56
N SER A 48 1.52 -9.29 -0.28
CA SER A 48 2.13 -10.56 0.17
C SER A 48 3.62 -10.44 0.51
N GLY A 49 4.24 -9.27 0.35
CA GLY A 49 5.66 -9.03 0.66
C GLY A 49 6.64 -9.69 -0.32
N ARG A 50 6.14 -10.28 -1.42
CA ARG A 50 6.94 -10.97 -2.44
C ARG A 50 7.40 -10.05 -3.57
N PHE A 51 7.05 -8.77 -3.51
CA PHE A 51 7.39 -7.78 -4.52
C PHE A 51 7.89 -6.50 -3.86
N PRO A 52 9.17 -6.13 -4.07
CA PRO A 52 9.70 -4.89 -3.53
C PRO A 52 8.98 -3.69 -4.13
N LEU A 53 8.73 -2.67 -3.31
CA LEU A 53 8.13 -1.42 -3.78
C LEU A 53 9.13 -0.68 -4.67
N GLY A 54 8.96 -0.79 -5.98
CA GLY A 54 9.78 -0.10 -6.97
C GLY A 54 9.49 1.41 -7.03
N ALA A 55 10.46 2.19 -7.53
CA ALA A 55 10.32 3.64 -7.68
C ALA A 55 9.12 4.06 -8.55
N SER A 56 8.79 3.29 -9.60
CA SER A 56 7.64 3.54 -10.45
C SER A 56 6.30 3.49 -9.71
N LEU A 57 6.14 2.54 -8.77
CA LEU A 57 4.92 2.43 -7.98
C LEU A 57 4.83 3.55 -6.93
N ILE A 58 5.96 3.99 -6.37
CA ILE A 58 6.02 5.15 -5.48
C ILE A 58 5.56 6.41 -6.22
N LEU A 59 6.04 6.63 -7.45
CA LEU A 59 5.62 7.77 -8.26
C LEU A 59 4.13 7.72 -8.57
N ARG A 60 3.58 6.57 -8.94
CA ARG A 60 2.14 6.40 -9.18
C ARG A 60 1.31 6.70 -7.93
N ILE A 61 1.73 6.23 -6.76
CA ILE A 61 1.06 6.58 -5.49
C ILE A 61 1.11 8.09 -5.24
N HIS A 62 2.24 8.73 -5.53
CA HIS A 62 2.38 10.17 -5.40
C HIS A 62 1.45 10.94 -6.34
N GLU A 63 1.43 10.58 -7.62
CA GLU A 63 0.70 11.27 -8.66
C GLU A 63 -0.82 11.07 -8.56
N HIS A 64 -1.26 9.84 -8.27
CA HIS A 64 -2.68 9.50 -8.24
C HIS A 64 -3.35 9.79 -6.89
N LEU A 65 -2.64 9.61 -5.77
CA LEU A 65 -3.20 9.79 -4.42
C LEU A 65 -2.73 11.08 -3.74
N GLY A 66 -1.87 11.87 -4.40
CA GLY A 66 -1.33 13.11 -3.85
C GLY A 66 -0.42 12.92 -2.63
N MET A 67 0.05 11.70 -2.37
CA MET A 67 0.86 11.41 -1.18
C MET A 67 2.33 11.82 -1.43
N PRO A 68 2.98 12.58 -0.54
CA PRO A 68 4.40 12.91 -0.69
C PRO A 68 5.29 11.67 -0.75
N VAL A 69 6.25 11.63 -1.67
CA VAL A 69 7.22 10.52 -1.81
C VAL A 69 7.94 10.19 -0.49
N LYS A 70 8.28 11.20 0.31
CA LYS A 70 8.90 11.02 1.63
C LYS A 70 8.04 10.19 2.58
N GLU A 71 6.73 10.39 2.53
CA GLU A 71 5.77 9.71 3.39
C GLU A 71 5.58 8.26 2.94
N ILE A 72 5.46 8.04 1.63
CA ILE A 72 5.39 6.69 1.05
C ILE A 72 6.61 5.86 1.47
N ARG A 73 7.82 6.46 1.39
CA ARG A 73 9.05 5.80 1.80
C ARG A 73 9.10 5.49 3.30
N ALA A 74 8.59 6.39 4.14
CA ALA A 74 8.53 6.17 5.60
C ALA A 74 7.60 5.02 5.98
N LEU A 75 6.54 4.76 5.19
CA LEU A 75 5.60 3.65 5.43
C LEU A 75 6.18 2.27 5.08
N VAL A 76 7.25 2.22 4.27
CA VAL A 76 7.93 0.97 3.91
C VAL A 76 9.31 0.79 4.55
N ALA A 77 9.89 1.87 5.10
CA ALA A 77 11.13 1.86 5.87
C ALA A 77 10.98 1.09 7.17
#